data_AF-A0A858AQF1-F1
#
_entry.id   AF-A0A858AQF1-F1
#
_cell.length_a   1.000
_cell.length_b   1.000
_cell.length_c   1.000
_cell.angle_alpha   90.00
_cell.angle_beta   90.00
_cell.angle_gamma   90.00
#
_symmetry.space_group_name_H-M   'P 1'
#
loop_
_entity.id
_entity.type
_entity.pdbx_description
1 polymer ?
#
loop_
_entity_poly.entity_id
_entity_poly.type
_entity_poly.pdbx_seq_one_letter_code
_entity_poly.pdbx_strand_id
1 'polypeptide(L)'
;MKENKVTKKSFFRNSGEKKVLRITSENDVKSYLFYTDISNILFILENGINPVNNIRDLITTEYTVWSYLEHDESIGLEFDNSNRKNFWGWIEESEADIKSIAVIGIDPSTLSDITVYDWSYDDKSKTVAINEPIGVEAIQWIMVKEKAEFNAIKARVSILNLKIRIFLGDNGSIIES
;
A
#
# COMPACT_ATOMS: atom_id res chain seq x y z
N MET A 1 5.95 5.44 43.28
CA MET A 1 6.64 5.26 42.00
C MET A 1 6.63 3.78 41.66
N LYS A 2 5.83 3.36 40.68
CA LYS A 2 5.90 2.01 40.11
C LYS A 2 6.57 2.16 38.74
N GLU A 3 7.70 1.48 38.57
CA GLU A 3 8.39 1.37 37.31
C GLU A 3 7.47 0.72 36.27
N ASN A 4 7.15 1.47 35.21
CA ASN A 4 6.52 0.87 34.03
C ASN A 4 7.59 0.07 33.30
N LYS A 5 7.54 -1.25 33.48
CA LYS A 5 8.26 -2.22 32.65
C LYS A 5 7.86 -1.99 31.20
N VAL A 6 8.81 -1.52 30.40
CA VAL A 6 8.79 -1.64 28.94
C VAL A 6 8.63 -3.12 28.64
N THR A 7 7.42 -3.53 28.27
CA THR A 7 7.15 -4.86 27.75
C THR A 7 7.95 -4.99 26.46
N LYS A 8 9.02 -5.79 26.51
CA LYS A 8 9.79 -6.25 25.35
C LYS A 8 8.80 -6.69 24.27
N LYS A 9 8.73 -5.96 23.15
CA LYS A 9 8.05 -6.39 21.91
C LYS A 9 8.55 -7.80 21.61
N SER A 10 7.60 -8.73 21.52
CA SER A 10 7.81 -10.16 21.38
C SER A 10 8.71 -10.47 20.18
N PHE A 11 9.75 -11.28 20.42
CA PHE A 11 10.87 -11.56 19.50
C PHE A 11 10.57 -12.69 18.48
N PHE A 12 9.29 -13.00 18.24
CA PHE A 12 8.88 -14.01 17.26
C PHE A 12 8.51 -13.33 15.95
N ARG A 13 9.51 -12.81 15.21
CA ARG A 13 9.29 -12.50 13.78
C ARG A 13 8.87 -13.79 13.08
N ASN A 14 7.70 -13.75 12.45
CA ASN A 14 7.04 -14.90 11.85
C ASN A 14 7.86 -15.49 10.69
N SER A 15 7.74 -16.79 10.42
CA SER A 15 8.60 -17.49 9.46
C SER A 15 8.29 -17.11 8.01
N GLY A 16 7.04 -16.78 7.70
CA GLY A 16 6.61 -16.23 6.41
C GLY A 16 7.25 -14.87 6.13
N GLU A 17 7.04 -13.90 7.01
CA GLU A 17 7.61 -12.55 6.93
C GLU A 17 9.12 -12.58 6.64
N LYS A 18 9.90 -13.32 7.43
CA LYS A 18 11.36 -13.44 7.23
C LYS A 18 11.72 -13.96 5.85
N LYS A 19 10.96 -14.94 5.35
CA LYS A 19 11.15 -15.49 4.01
C LYS A 19 10.83 -14.44 2.95
N VAL A 20 9.72 -13.71 3.11
CA VAL A 20 9.33 -12.62 2.19
C VAL A 20 10.39 -11.53 2.15
N LEU A 21 10.87 -11.06 3.31
CA LEU A 21 11.91 -10.02 3.38
C LEU A 21 13.24 -10.48 2.76
N ARG A 22 13.59 -11.76 2.93
CA ARG A 22 14.76 -12.33 2.25
C ARG A 22 14.59 -12.29 0.73
N ILE A 23 13.45 -12.76 0.21
CA ILE A 23 13.15 -12.73 -1.23
C ILE A 23 13.16 -11.29 -1.75
N THR A 24 12.56 -10.36 -1.02
CA THR A 24 12.53 -8.92 -1.32
C THR A 24 13.94 -8.37 -1.49
N SER A 25 14.82 -8.66 -0.53
CA SER A 25 16.22 -8.26 -0.60
C SER A 25 16.99 -8.93 -1.74
N GLU A 26 16.77 -10.23 -1.98
CA GLU A 26 17.45 -10.98 -3.04
C GLU A 26 17.06 -10.52 -4.45
N ASN A 27 15.86 -9.96 -4.61
CA ASN A 27 15.33 -9.46 -5.88
C ASN A 27 15.44 -7.94 -6.03
N ASP A 28 16.10 -7.24 -5.10
CA ASP A 28 16.26 -5.78 -5.11
C ASP A 28 14.95 -4.98 -5.16
N VAL A 29 13.90 -5.50 -4.53
CA VAL A 29 12.59 -4.85 -4.44
C VAL A 29 12.68 -3.66 -3.47
N LYS A 30 12.28 -2.46 -3.92
CA LYS A 30 12.37 -1.23 -3.10
C LYS A 30 11.06 -0.89 -2.43
N SER A 31 9.96 -1.14 -3.13
CA SER A 31 8.61 -0.93 -2.63
C SER A 31 7.73 -2.11 -2.98
N TYR A 32 6.70 -2.35 -2.17
CA TYR A 32 5.54 -3.10 -2.61
C TYR A 32 4.48 -2.14 -3.15
N LEU A 33 3.78 -2.54 -4.19
CA LEU A 33 2.82 -1.73 -4.92
C LEU A 33 1.40 -2.13 -4.54
N PHE A 34 0.61 -1.12 -4.18
CA PHE A 34 -0.82 -1.22 -4.04
C PHE A 34 -1.48 -0.31 -5.07
N TYR A 35 -2.36 -0.87 -5.89
CA TYR A 35 -3.12 -0.14 -6.89
C TYR A 35 -4.53 0.10 -6.36
N THR A 36 -5.07 1.29 -6.55
CA THR A 36 -6.42 1.64 -6.10
C THR A 36 -6.98 2.79 -6.92
N ASP A 37 -8.26 3.12 -6.74
CA ASP A 37 -8.85 4.32 -7.32
C ASP A 37 -8.35 5.57 -6.57
N ILE A 38 -8.17 6.65 -7.32
CA ILE A 38 -7.69 7.93 -6.82
C ILE A 38 -8.61 8.53 -5.77
N SER A 39 -9.92 8.26 -5.84
CA SER A 39 -10.91 8.69 -4.85
C SER A 39 -10.65 8.10 -3.46
N ASN A 40 -10.00 6.94 -3.37
CA ASN A 40 -9.68 6.28 -2.10
C ASN A 40 -8.49 6.92 -1.37
N ILE A 41 -7.66 7.72 -2.06
CA ILE A 41 -6.40 8.22 -1.48
C ILE A 41 -6.63 9.07 -0.23
N LEU A 42 -7.65 9.93 -0.21
CA LEU A 42 -7.92 10.76 0.97
C LEU A 42 -8.31 9.91 2.19
N PHE A 43 -9.12 8.87 1.96
CA PHE A 43 -9.47 7.92 3.02
C PHE A 43 -8.23 7.16 3.52
N ILE A 44 -7.37 6.70 2.61
CA ILE A 44 -6.14 5.96 2.93
C ILE A 44 -5.16 6.83 3.71
N LEU A 45 -5.04 8.12 3.38
CA LEU A 45 -4.18 9.05 4.12
C LEU A 45 -4.63 9.26 5.57
N GLU A 46 -5.90 9.03 5.87
CA GLU A 46 -6.47 9.21 7.22
C GLU A 46 -6.52 7.89 8.02
N ASN A 47 -6.75 6.76 7.34
CA ASN A 47 -7.09 5.49 8.00
C ASN A 47 -6.11 4.36 7.68
N GLY A 48 -5.14 4.58 6.80
CA GLY A 48 -4.30 3.52 6.24
C GLY A 48 -5.06 2.68 5.22
N ILE A 49 -4.41 1.61 4.74
CA ILE A 49 -5.02 0.64 3.82
C ILE A 49 -5.66 -0.44 4.68
N ASN A 50 -6.94 -0.73 4.44
CA ASN A 50 -7.72 -1.64 5.26
C ASN A 50 -8.23 -2.81 4.41
N PRO A 51 -8.34 -4.03 4.98
CA PRO A 51 -9.11 -5.11 4.35
C PRO A 51 -10.57 -4.69 4.11
N VAL A 52 -11.21 -5.25 3.10
CA VAL A 52 -12.57 -4.83 2.68
C VAL A 52 -13.59 -4.93 3.81
N ASN A 53 -13.49 -5.95 4.67
CA ASN A 53 -14.41 -6.08 5.82
C ASN A 53 -14.26 -4.93 6.82
N ASN A 54 -13.05 -4.40 7.00
CA ASN A 54 -12.79 -3.30 7.93
C ASN A 54 -13.25 -1.96 7.36
N ILE A 55 -13.23 -1.79 6.04
CA ILE A 55 -13.66 -0.56 5.37
C ILE A 55 -15.15 -0.30 5.58
N ARG A 56 -15.98 -1.36 5.53
CA ARG A 56 -17.45 -1.25 5.67
C ARG A 56 -17.88 -0.54 6.96
N ASP A 57 -17.11 -0.71 8.02
CA ASP A 57 -17.39 -0.10 9.32
C ASP A 57 -16.86 1.34 9.44
N LEU A 58 -16.02 1.79 8.51
CA LEU A 58 -15.32 3.08 8.53
C LEU A 58 -15.90 4.10 7.54
N ILE A 59 -16.64 3.66 6.53
CA ILE A 59 -17.09 4.54 5.44
C ILE A 59 -18.49 5.09 5.69
N THR A 60 -18.62 6.43 5.65
CA THR A 60 -19.92 7.12 5.64
C THR A 60 -20.39 7.47 4.22
N THR A 61 -19.51 7.31 3.24
CA THR A 61 -19.71 7.59 1.81
C THR A 61 -19.28 6.37 0.99
N GLU A 62 -19.57 6.39 -0.31
CA GLU A 62 -19.15 5.33 -1.24
C GLU A 62 -17.61 5.18 -1.24
N TYR A 63 -17.13 3.98 -0.95
CA TYR A 63 -15.73 3.57 -1.16
C TYR A 63 -15.71 2.63 -2.35
N THR A 64 -14.90 2.95 -3.34
CA THR A 64 -14.86 2.15 -4.56
C THR A 64 -13.71 1.16 -4.44
N VAL A 65 -14.03 -0.09 -4.10
CA VAL A 65 -13.04 -1.19 -4.07
C VAL A 65 -12.57 -1.40 -5.50
N TRP A 66 -11.31 -1.06 -5.78
CA TRP A 66 -10.78 -0.88 -7.14
C TRP A 66 -9.44 -1.60 -7.30
N SER A 67 -9.25 -2.72 -6.61
CA SER A 67 -8.04 -3.52 -6.78
C SER A 67 -8.33 -5.00 -6.68
N TYR A 68 -7.71 -5.78 -7.58
CA TYR A 68 -7.63 -7.23 -7.40
C TYR A 68 -6.78 -7.63 -6.19
N LEU A 69 -6.07 -6.67 -5.58
CA LEU A 69 -5.27 -6.85 -4.38
C LEU A 69 -6.07 -6.58 -3.08
N GLU A 70 -7.29 -6.05 -3.15
CA GLU A 70 -8.13 -5.84 -1.98
C GLU A 70 -8.98 -7.10 -1.73
N HIS A 71 -8.80 -7.72 -0.56
CA HIS A 71 -9.55 -8.89 -0.14
C HIS A 71 -10.27 -8.64 1.19
N ASP A 72 -11.25 -9.49 1.50
CA ASP A 72 -12.08 -9.38 2.71
C ASP A 72 -11.24 -9.32 4.00
N GLU A 73 -10.19 -10.14 4.08
CA GLU A 73 -9.36 -10.31 5.28
C GLU A 73 -7.88 -10.00 5.06
N SER A 74 -7.49 -9.59 3.85
CA SER A 74 -6.09 -9.32 3.53
C SER A 74 -5.90 -8.23 2.47
N ILE A 75 -4.70 -7.69 2.43
CA ILE A 75 -4.24 -6.71 1.45
C ILE A 75 -3.08 -7.32 0.69
N GLY A 76 -3.26 -7.50 -0.62
CA GLY A 76 -2.21 -7.87 -1.55
C GLY A 76 -1.32 -6.68 -1.91
N LEU A 77 -0.02 -6.93 -2.08
CA LEU A 77 0.95 -5.94 -2.52
C LEU A 77 1.89 -6.58 -3.55
N GLU A 78 2.04 -5.99 -4.72
CA GLU A 78 2.89 -6.52 -5.80
C GLU A 78 4.33 -6.01 -5.67
N PHE A 79 5.35 -6.77 -6.06
CA PHE A 79 6.72 -6.22 -6.13
C PHE A 79 6.85 -5.12 -7.19
N ASP A 80 7.58 -4.05 -6.87
CA ASP A 80 7.77 -2.91 -7.79
C ASP A 80 8.47 -3.26 -9.12
N ASN A 81 9.28 -4.32 -9.11
CA ASN A 81 10.03 -4.87 -10.23
C ASN A 81 9.29 -6.00 -10.96
N SER A 82 8.02 -6.26 -10.64
CA SER A 82 7.22 -7.24 -11.38
C SER A 82 6.97 -6.78 -12.82
N ASN A 83 6.55 -7.70 -13.68
CA ASN A 83 6.11 -7.37 -15.04
C ASN A 83 4.70 -6.73 -15.07
N ARG A 84 4.04 -6.59 -13.93
CA ARG A 84 2.70 -6.02 -13.74
C ARG A 84 1.64 -6.66 -14.62
N LYS A 85 1.84 -7.92 -15.04
CA LYS A 85 0.91 -8.62 -15.93
C LYS A 85 -0.49 -8.70 -15.32
N ASN A 86 -0.59 -8.95 -14.01
CA ASN A 86 -1.87 -9.05 -13.33
C ASN A 86 -2.58 -7.70 -13.26
N PHE A 87 -1.83 -6.62 -12.97
CA PHE A 87 -2.35 -5.26 -13.04
C PHE A 87 -2.91 -4.92 -14.42
N TRP A 88 -2.16 -5.18 -15.49
CA TRP A 88 -2.62 -4.88 -16.85
C TRP A 88 -3.82 -5.72 -17.27
N GLY A 89 -3.83 -7.02 -16.94
CA GLY A 89 -4.98 -7.88 -17.17
C GLY A 89 -6.22 -7.39 -16.43
N TRP A 90 -6.07 -6.99 -15.16
CA TRP A 90 -7.17 -6.43 -14.37
C TRP A 90 -7.71 -5.10 -14.94
N ILE A 91 -6.83 -4.19 -15.38
CA ILE A 91 -7.26 -2.94 -16.04
C ILE A 91 -8.07 -3.22 -17.31
N GLU A 92 -7.61 -4.18 -18.13
CA GLU A 92 -8.33 -4.57 -19.36
C GLU A 92 -9.69 -5.21 -19.05
N GLU A 93 -9.76 -6.08 -18.03
CA GLU A 93 -10.99 -6.78 -17.65
C GLU A 93 -12.02 -5.89 -16.96
N SER A 94 -11.57 -4.90 -16.18
CA SER A 94 -12.44 -4.00 -15.41
C SER A 94 -12.91 -2.78 -16.20
N GLU A 95 -12.35 -2.54 -17.40
CA GLU A 95 -12.54 -1.33 -18.20
C GLU A 95 -12.23 -0.04 -17.40
N ALA A 96 -11.37 -0.13 -16.39
CA ALA A 96 -10.99 0.99 -15.53
C ALA A 96 -10.25 2.08 -16.33
N ASP A 97 -10.61 3.35 -16.09
CA ASP A 97 -9.83 4.46 -16.64
C ASP A 97 -8.48 4.53 -15.94
N ILE A 98 -7.40 4.29 -16.69
CA ILE A 98 -6.04 4.34 -16.17
C ILE A 98 -5.68 5.70 -15.53
N LYS A 99 -6.43 6.77 -15.83
CA LYS A 99 -6.25 8.08 -15.21
C LYS A 99 -6.81 8.17 -13.79
N SER A 100 -7.81 7.35 -13.47
CA SER A 100 -8.36 7.28 -12.11
C SER A 100 -7.56 6.33 -11.20
N ILE A 101 -6.57 5.63 -11.73
CA ILE A 101 -5.70 4.75 -10.94
C ILE A 101 -4.62 5.54 -10.22
N ALA A 102 -4.53 5.30 -8.92
CA ALA A 102 -3.39 5.68 -8.08
C ALA A 102 -2.53 4.46 -7.77
N VAL A 103 -1.22 4.68 -7.67
CA VAL A 103 -0.24 3.65 -7.27
C VAL A 103 0.41 4.09 -5.96
N ILE A 104 0.36 3.23 -4.95
CA ILE A 104 0.94 3.47 -3.64
C ILE A 104 2.14 2.55 -3.46
N GLY A 105 3.29 3.15 -3.13
CA GLY A 105 4.49 2.43 -2.75
C GLY A 105 4.59 2.26 -1.25
N ILE A 106 4.65 1.01 -0.81
CA ILE A 106 4.78 0.61 0.59
C ILE A 106 6.22 0.20 0.87
N ASP A 107 6.80 0.73 1.95
CA ASP A 107 8.15 0.40 2.40
C ASP A 107 8.16 -0.98 3.13
N PRO A 108 8.87 -2.00 2.59
CA PRO A 108 8.86 -3.34 3.20
C PRO A 108 9.41 -3.39 4.63
N SER A 109 10.40 -2.54 4.93
CA SER A 109 11.04 -2.54 6.26
C SER A 109 10.11 -1.96 7.31
N THR A 110 9.53 -0.80 7.02
CA THR A 110 8.57 -0.12 7.90
C THR A 110 7.34 -0.98 8.10
N LEU A 111 6.84 -1.61 7.03
CA LEU A 111 5.74 -2.56 7.10
C LEU A 111 6.02 -3.69 8.10
N SER A 112 7.19 -4.33 8.03
CA SER A 112 7.58 -5.40 8.97
C SER A 112 7.68 -4.92 10.42
N ASP A 113 8.06 -3.66 10.64
CA ASP A 113 8.21 -3.11 11.99
C ASP A 113 6.86 -2.80 12.67
N ILE A 114 5.81 -2.58 11.88
CA ILE A 114 4.46 -2.21 12.35
C ILE A 114 3.46 -3.37 12.33
N THR A 115 3.60 -4.34 11.42
CA THR A 115 2.70 -5.51 11.36
C THR A 115 3.03 -6.54 12.43
N VAL A 116 2.04 -7.33 12.83
CA VAL A 116 2.15 -8.36 13.87
C VAL A 116 1.89 -9.77 13.34
N TYR A 117 1.00 -9.91 12.36
CA TYR A 117 0.62 -11.18 11.76
C TYR A 117 1.60 -11.62 10.67
N ASP A 118 1.60 -12.92 10.38
CA ASP A 118 2.51 -13.47 9.38
C ASP A 118 2.10 -13.05 7.97
N TRP A 119 3.09 -12.94 7.11
CA TRP A 119 2.91 -12.59 5.71
C TRP A 119 2.92 -13.84 4.85
N SER A 120 2.20 -13.79 3.74
CA SER A 120 2.28 -14.82 2.71
C SER A 120 2.82 -14.24 1.41
N TYR A 121 3.48 -15.08 0.61
CA TYR A 121 4.05 -14.68 -0.67
C TYR A 121 3.68 -15.69 -1.74
N ASP A 122 3.13 -15.18 -2.84
CA ASP A 122 2.88 -15.93 -4.06
C ASP A 122 3.94 -15.60 -5.11
N ASP A 123 4.76 -16.59 -5.42
CA ASP A 123 5.86 -16.46 -6.37
C ASP A 123 5.40 -16.28 -7.82
N LYS A 124 4.20 -16.76 -8.18
CA LYS A 124 3.67 -16.64 -9.54
C LYS A 124 3.24 -15.22 -9.84
N SER A 125 2.53 -14.60 -8.88
CA SER A 125 2.02 -13.24 -9.00
C SER A 125 2.99 -12.18 -8.48
N LYS A 126 4.07 -12.60 -7.79
CA LYS A 126 5.01 -11.70 -7.09
C LYS A 126 4.28 -10.79 -6.10
N THR A 127 3.29 -11.35 -5.42
CA THR A 127 2.41 -10.64 -4.49
C THR A 127 2.68 -11.10 -3.06
N VAL A 128 2.70 -10.15 -2.14
CA VAL A 128 2.72 -10.36 -0.69
C VAL A 128 1.32 -10.09 -0.16
N ALA A 129 0.76 -10.99 0.65
CA ALA A 129 -0.49 -10.72 1.35
C ALA A 129 -0.24 -10.39 2.82
N ILE A 130 -0.83 -9.29 3.26
CA ILE A 130 -0.81 -8.78 4.63
C ILE A 130 -2.19 -8.98 5.24
N ASN A 131 -2.28 -9.73 6.35
CA ASN A 131 -3.55 -10.16 6.94
C ASN A 131 -4.05 -9.21 8.05
N GLU A 132 -3.74 -7.91 7.92
CA GLU A 132 -4.11 -6.85 8.86
C GLU A 132 -4.10 -5.50 8.13
N PRO A 133 -4.70 -4.44 8.71
CA PRO A 133 -4.56 -3.08 8.19
C PRO A 133 -3.10 -2.64 8.09
N ILE A 134 -2.79 -1.89 7.02
CA ILE A 134 -1.48 -1.27 6.81
C ILE A 134 -1.56 0.19 7.25
N GLY A 135 -0.78 0.54 8.27
CA GLY A 135 -0.67 1.92 8.75
C GLY A 135 -0.10 2.87 7.70
N VAL A 136 -0.57 4.13 7.72
CA VAL A 136 -0.15 5.19 6.78
C VAL A 136 1.37 5.45 6.84
N GLU A 137 2.00 5.16 7.96
CA GLU A 137 3.44 5.26 8.16
C GLU A 137 4.26 4.33 7.27
N ALA A 138 3.68 3.24 6.77
CA ALA A 138 4.33 2.33 5.82
C ALA A 138 4.31 2.86 4.38
N ILE A 139 3.51 3.89 4.09
CA ILE A 139 3.41 4.48 2.76
C ILE A 139 4.64 5.36 2.52
N GLN A 140 5.45 4.99 1.53
CA GLN A 140 6.65 5.73 1.14
C GLN A 140 6.33 6.80 0.10
N TRP A 141 5.46 6.48 -0.84
CA TRP A 141 5.08 7.36 -1.93
C TRP A 141 3.73 7.04 -2.53
N ILE A 142 3.14 8.04 -3.19
CA ILE A 142 1.90 7.91 -3.96
C ILE A 142 2.13 8.53 -5.33
N MET A 143 1.72 7.84 -6.38
CA MET A 143 1.77 8.30 -7.76
C MET A 143 0.37 8.36 -8.35
N VAL A 144 0.07 9.48 -9.00
CA VAL A 144 -1.20 9.74 -9.69
C VAL A 144 -0.95 10.36 -11.05
N LYS A 145 -1.91 10.25 -11.98
CA LYS A 145 -1.79 10.84 -13.32
C LYS A 145 -2.38 12.23 -13.45
N GLU A 146 -3.41 12.53 -12.68
CA GLU A 146 -4.15 13.79 -12.80
C GLU A 146 -3.55 14.89 -11.92
N LYS A 147 -3.28 16.05 -12.54
CA LYS A 147 -2.62 17.17 -11.86
C LYS A 147 -3.47 17.77 -10.73
N ALA A 148 -4.79 17.78 -10.89
CA ALA A 148 -5.70 18.26 -9.86
C ALA A 148 -5.57 17.41 -8.59
N GLU A 149 -5.61 16.09 -8.75
CA GLU A 149 -5.48 15.12 -7.67
C GLU A 149 -4.08 15.15 -7.03
N PHE A 150 -3.03 15.25 -7.84
CA PHE A 150 -1.66 15.45 -7.33
C PHE A 150 -1.58 16.62 -6.34
N ASN A 151 -2.16 17.77 -6.69
CA ASN A 151 -2.13 18.95 -5.83
C ASN A 151 -2.98 18.74 -4.56
N ALA A 152 -4.15 18.12 -4.69
CA ALA A 152 -5.03 17.84 -3.56
C ALA A 152 -4.37 16.88 -2.54
N ILE A 153 -3.80 15.79 -3.04
CA ILE A 153 -3.08 14.78 -2.23
C ILE A 153 -1.86 15.42 -1.56
N LYS A 154 -1.05 16.18 -2.31
CA LYS A 154 0.11 16.90 -1.76
C LYS A 154 -0.29 17.84 -0.62
N ALA A 155 -1.37 18.60 -0.79
CA ALA A 155 -1.88 19.46 0.26
C ALA A 155 -2.33 18.66 1.50
N ARG A 156 -3.05 17.54 1.31
CA ARG A 156 -3.51 16.70 2.41
C ARG A 156 -2.35 16.09 3.20
N VAL A 157 -1.34 15.55 2.51
CA VAL A 157 -0.11 15.01 3.10
C VAL A 157 0.60 16.06 3.95
N SER A 158 0.70 17.30 3.46
CA SER A 158 1.29 18.40 4.22
C SER A 158 0.46 18.77 5.46
N ILE A 159 -0.87 18.80 5.37
CA ILE A 159 -1.76 19.10 6.50
C ILE A 159 -1.64 18.04 7.60
N LEU A 160 -1.54 16.77 7.21
CA LEU A 160 -1.41 15.63 8.12
C LEU A 160 0.04 15.43 8.61
N ASN A 161 0.99 16.25 8.12
CA ASN A 161 2.43 16.14 8.42
C ASN A 161 3.00 14.72 8.14
N LEU A 162 2.53 14.11 7.04
CA LEU A 162 2.97 12.78 6.62
C LEU A 162 4.24 12.88 5.78
N LYS A 163 5.13 11.90 5.95
CA LYS A 163 6.41 11.82 5.20
C LYS A 163 6.27 10.99 3.92
N ILE A 164 5.29 11.34 3.10
CA ILE A 164 4.96 10.62 1.87
C ILE A 164 5.38 11.47 0.66
N ARG A 165 6.12 10.87 -0.27
CA ARG A 165 6.47 11.55 -1.54
C ARG A 165 5.33 11.41 -2.55
N ILE A 166 4.97 12.50 -3.21
CA ILE A 166 3.90 12.50 -4.20
C ILE A 166 4.48 12.72 -5.59
N PHE A 167 4.11 11.86 -6.52
CA PHE A 167 4.58 11.84 -7.89
C PHE A 167 3.43 12.09 -8.87
N LEU A 168 3.66 12.97 -9.83
CA LEU A 168 2.81 13.11 -11.00
C LEU A 168 3.38 12.24 -12.12
N GLY A 169 2.65 11.21 -12.53
CA GLY A 169 2.99 10.37 -13.68
C GLY A 169 2.38 10.94 -14.96
N ASP A 170 3.20 11.34 -15.92
CA ASP A 170 2.76 11.87 -17.22
C ASP A 170 3.54 11.22 -18.36
N ASN A 171 2.86 10.41 -19.19
CA ASN A 171 3.38 9.88 -20.46
C ASN A 171 4.83 9.33 -20.41
N GLY A 172 5.17 8.62 -19.33
CA GLY A 172 6.51 8.03 -19.13
C GLY A 172 7.51 8.92 -18.39
N SER A 173 7.11 10.11 -17.96
CA SER A 173 7.86 11.01 -17.08
C SER A 173 7.29 11.02 -15.67
N ILE A 174 8.18 11.10 -14.68
CA ILE A 174 7.84 11.23 -13.26
C ILE A 174 8.36 12.57 -12.79
N ILE A 175 7.49 13.40 -12.21
CA ILE A 175 7.89 14.64 -11.56
C ILE A 175 7.82 14.42 -10.05
N GLU A 176 9.00 14.37 -9.40
CA GLU A 176 9.14 14.38 -7.94
C GLU A 176 9.00 15.81 -7.42
N SER A 177 8.44 15.98 -6.23
CA SER A 177 8.16 17.30 -5.64
C SER A 177 8.45 17.39 -4.16
#